data_AF-A0A2E1S6J0-F1
#
_entry.id   AF-A0A2E1S6J0-F1
#
_cell.length_a   1.000
_cell.length_b   1.000
_cell.length_c   1.000
_cell.angle_alpha   90.00
_cell.angle_beta   90.00
_cell.angle_gamma   90.00
#
_symmetry.space_group_name_H-M   'P 1'
#
loop_
_entity.id
_entity.type
_entity.pdbx_description
1 polymer ?
#
loop_
_entity_poly.entity_id
_entity_poly.type
_entity_poly.pdbx_seq_one_letter_code
_entity_poly.pdbx_strand_id
1 'polypeptide(L)'
;MKSRRDFLKEVCPSVAFAFFGLSFLEACSSSDDDVAVANPNNGNSPGTNSGYTKSGNTYTIDLTNSNFNQLSNTGDWMNGKNIGIPALFLRISSTEIQAYTNSCPHQGVNDRWELVGGDTFKCNQHGNSYSADCNSALTCYNTVLDGDTLTLTI
;
A
#
# COMPACT_ATOMS: atom_id res chain seq x y z
N MET A 1 48.26 -7.32 20.17
CA MET A 1 47.53 -6.08 19.83
C MET A 1 47.94 -5.68 18.40
N LYS A 2 47.10 -5.94 17.40
CA LYS A 2 47.41 -5.62 15.98
C LYS A 2 47.00 -4.18 15.71
N SER A 3 47.96 -3.36 15.28
CA SER A 3 47.81 -1.93 15.04
C SER A 3 47.26 -1.67 13.62
N ARG A 4 46.26 -0.79 13.52
CA ARG A 4 45.54 -0.37 12.30
C ARG A 4 46.37 0.51 11.35
N ARG A 5 47.70 0.34 11.31
CA ARG A 5 48.62 1.29 10.66
C ARG A 5 49.42 0.74 9.48
N ASP A 6 49.21 -0.52 9.09
CA ASP A 6 50.05 -1.18 8.08
C ASP A 6 49.36 -1.42 6.72
N PHE A 7 48.37 -0.60 6.32
CA PHE A 7 47.78 -0.75 4.99
C PHE A 7 47.71 0.54 4.15
N LEU A 8 48.15 1.68 4.69
CA LEU A 8 48.15 2.95 3.96
C LEU A 8 49.55 3.36 3.47
N LYS A 9 50.33 2.40 2.98
CA LYS A 9 51.60 2.67 2.31
C LYS A 9 51.84 1.69 1.16
N GLU A 10 51.10 1.86 0.08
CA GLU A 10 51.62 1.54 -1.25
C GLU A 10 50.92 2.47 -2.26
N VAL A 11 51.51 3.65 -2.42
CA VAL A 11 51.21 4.59 -3.51
C VAL A 11 51.93 4.08 -4.77
N CYS A 12 51.28 4.17 -5.94
CA CYS A 12 51.65 5.24 -6.87
C CYS A 12 50.67 5.39 -8.06
N PRO A 13 50.62 6.60 -8.63
CA PRO A 13 49.53 7.08 -9.48
C PRO A 13 49.86 7.04 -10.98
N SER A 14 48.82 7.18 -11.79
CA SER A 14 48.85 7.71 -13.17
C SER A 14 49.43 6.82 -14.28
N VAL A 15 48.57 6.12 -15.02
CA VAL A 15 48.53 6.20 -16.50
C VAL A 15 47.08 6.02 -16.95
N ALA A 16 46.52 7.10 -17.49
CA ALA A 16 45.31 7.08 -18.28
C ALA A 16 45.59 6.43 -19.65
N PHE A 17 44.67 5.59 -20.13
CA PHE A 17 44.39 5.51 -21.56
C PHE A 17 42.89 5.37 -21.79
N ALA A 18 42.34 6.41 -22.40
CA ALA A 18 41.03 6.46 -23.01
C ALA A 18 40.94 5.46 -24.17
N PHE A 19 39.70 5.03 -24.50
CA PHE A 19 39.08 4.99 -25.83
C PHE A 19 38.08 3.84 -25.99
N PHE A 20 36.90 4.23 -26.52
CA PHE A 20 35.73 3.45 -26.96
C PHE A 20 34.77 2.99 -25.84
N GLY A 21 33.49 3.41 -25.80
CA GLY A 21 32.70 4.07 -26.83
C GLY A 21 31.48 4.79 -26.24
N LEU A 22 31.22 5.93 -26.87
CA LEU A 22 30.05 6.76 -26.71
C LEU A 22 28.80 5.98 -27.09
N SER A 23 27.76 6.06 -26.26
CA SER A 23 26.38 6.03 -26.74
C SER A 23 25.74 7.36 -26.34
N PHE A 24 26.14 8.43 -27.03
CA PHE A 24 25.28 9.59 -27.15
C PHE A 24 24.22 9.26 -28.21
N LEU A 25 23.00 9.02 -27.77
CA LEU A 25 21.82 9.43 -28.52
C LEU A 25 20.95 10.26 -27.57
N GLU A 26 21.37 11.50 -27.40
CA GLU A 26 20.43 12.60 -27.36
C GLU A 26 19.94 12.76 -28.80
N ALA A 27 18.73 12.26 -29.08
CA ALA A 27 18.06 12.48 -30.36
C ALA A 27 17.08 13.64 -30.19
N CYS A 28 17.33 14.68 -30.99
CA CYS A 28 16.71 15.99 -30.98
C CYS A 28 15.19 15.98 -31.17
N SER A 29 14.58 16.99 -30.53
CA SER A 29 13.50 17.81 -31.08
C SER A 29 13.46 17.88 -32.62
N SER A 30 12.29 17.60 -33.17
CA SER A 30 11.66 18.42 -34.21
C SER A 30 10.14 18.28 -34.07
N SER A 31 9.46 19.39 -33.80
CA SER A 31 8.00 19.50 -33.83
C SER A 31 7.48 19.21 -35.24
N ASP A 32 6.50 18.32 -35.39
CA ASP A 32 5.08 18.65 -35.68
C ASP A 32 4.29 17.34 -35.87
N ASP A 33 3.09 17.31 -35.28
CA ASP A 33 1.96 16.37 -35.47
C ASP A 33 2.21 14.85 -35.34
N ASP A 34 1.96 14.31 -34.15
CA ASP A 34 0.67 13.64 -33.87
C ASP A 34 0.65 13.00 -32.47
N VAL A 35 -0.55 13.03 -31.92
CA VAL A 35 -0.97 12.75 -30.54
C VAL A 35 -0.65 11.33 -30.07
N ALA A 36 0.01 11.19 -28.91
CA ALA A 36 -0.45 10.41 -27.74
C ALA A 36 0.72 10.10 -26.79
N VAL A 37 0.63 10.67 -25.59
CA VAL A 37 1.45 10.32 -24.43
C VAL A 37 1.17 8.87 -24.02
N ALA A 38 2.17 8.01 -24.06
CA ALA A 38 2.15 6.72 -23.37
C ALA A 38 3.34 6.65 -22.40
N ASN A 39 3.08 7.04 -21.14
CA ASN A 39 3.95 6.77 -20.01
C ASN A 39 3.83 5.28 -19.62
N PRO A 40 4.91 4.48 -19.59
CA PRO A 40 4.86 3.12 -19.08
C PRO A 40 5.24 3.07 -17.59
N ASN A 41 4.45 2.33 -16.81
CA ASN A 41 4.69 1.82 -15.44
C ASN A 41 4.33 2.72 -14.24
N ASN A 42 3.17 2.44 -13.62
CA ASN A 42 3.09 1.51 -12.47
C ASN A 42 1.61 1.21 -12.13
N GLY A 43 0.87 0.63 -13.07
CA GLY A 43 -0.55 0.30 -12.92
C GLY A 43 -0.74 -1.17 -12.56
N ASN A 44 -0.75 -1.51 -11.27
CA ASN A 44 -1.46 -2.71 -10.85
C ASN A 44 -2.94 -2.34 -10.68
N SER A 45 -3.59 -2.00 -11.79
CA SER A 45 -5.02 -1.77 -11.84
C SER A 45 -5.68 -3.13 -11.58
N PRO A 46 -6.41 -3.30 -10.47
CA PRO A 46 -7.24 -4.48 -10.33
C PRO A 46 -8.30 -4.40 -11.44
N GLY A 47 -8.60 -5.52 -12.07
CA GLY A 47 -9.40 -5.60 -13.30
C GLY A 47 -10.72 -4.81 -13.23
N THR A 48 -11.32 -4.59 -14.39
CA THR A 48 -12.45 -3.70 -14.73
C THR A 48 -13.71 -3.74 -13.84
N ASN A 49 -13.74 -4.51 -12.74
CA ASN A 49 -14.85 -4.55 -11.78
C ASN A 49 -14.45 -4.81 -10.32
N SER A 50 -13.25 -4.39 -9.90
CA SER A 50 -12.81 -4.56 -8.51
C SER A 50 -13.48 -3.62 -7.51
N GLY A 51 -14.12 -2.54 -8.00
CA GLY A 51 -14.75 -1.52 -7.17
C GLY A 51 -13.74 -0.56 -6.51
N TYR A 52 -12.47 -0.57 -6.91
CA TYR A 52 -11.51 0.44 -6.47
C TYR A 52 -10.42 0.70 -7.51
N THR A 53 -9.75 1.84 -7.37
CA THR A 53 -8.49 2.14 -8.03
C THR A 53 -7.39 2.33 -7.00
N LYS A 54 -6.14 2.12 -7.40
CA LYS A 54 -4.97 2.32 -6.54
C LYS A 54 -3.96 3.24 -7.22
N SER A 55 -3.54 4.29 -6.53
CA SER A 55 -2.47 5.19 -6.94
C SER A 55 -1.47 5.34 -5.79
N GLY A 56 -0.27 4.79 -5.95
CA GLY A 56 0.71 4.72 -4.88
C GLY A 56 0.16 3.98 -3.65
N ASN A 57 0.09 4.68 -2.52
CA ASN A 57 -0.44 4.16 -1.25
C ASN A 57 -1.93 4.46 -1.04
N THR A 58 -2.57 5.11 -1.99
CA THR A 58 -3.97 5.53 -1.87
C THR A 58 -4.87 4.59 -2.68
N TYR A 59 -5.93 4.13 -2.03
CA TYR A 59 -7.03 3.39 -2.63
C TYR A 59 -8.24 4.32 -2.69
N THR A 60 -8.88 4.40 -3.86
CA THR A 60 -10.16 5.09 -4.02
C THR A 60 -11.20 4.03 -4.31
N ILE A 61 -12.09 3.82 -3.35
CA ILE A 61 -13.04 2.70 -3.28
C ILE A 61 -14.45 3.22 -3.53
N ASP A 62 -15.16 2.57 -4.45
CA ASP A 62 -16.57 2.78 -4.72
C ASP A 62 -17.39 1.80 -3.86
N LEU A 63 -18.04 2.31 -2.82
CA LEU A 63 -18.85 1.52 -1.90
C LEU A 63 -20.17 1.03 -2.51
N THR A 64 -20.58 1.56 -3.67
CA THR A 64 -21.74 1.04 -4.41
C THR A 64 -21.43 -0.27 -5.13
N ASN A 65 -20.14 -0.60 -5.29
CA ASN A 65 -19.72 -1.86 -5.88
C ASN A 65 -20.00 -3.04 -4.93
N SER A 66 -20.51 -4.14 -5.49
CA SER A 66 -20.91 -5.33 -4.74
C SER A 66 -19.83 -5.93 -3.84
N ASN A 67 -18.54 -5.71 -4.16
CA ASN A 67 -17.41 -6.17 -3.34
C ASN A 67 -17.39 -5.54 -1.94
N PHE A 68 -18.07 -4.41 -1.75
CA PHE A 68 -18.10 -3.63 -0.51
C PHE A 68 -19.48 -3.66 0.18
N ASN A 69 -20.40 -4.51 -0.27
CA ASN A 69 -21.73 -4.65 0.36
C ASN A 69 -21.65 -5.05 1.86
N GLN A 70 -20.54 -5.68 2.28
CA GLN A 70 -20.25 -5.98 3.68
C GLN A 70 -19.91 -4.74 4.53
N LEU A 71 -20.02 -3.52 3.99
CA LEU A 71 -19.84 -2.27 4.72
C LEU A 71 -21.08 -1.40 4.59
N SER A 72 -22.26 -1.97 4.34
CA SER A 72 -23.48 -1.20 4.06
C SER A 72 -24.09 -0.54 5.31
N ASN A 73 -23.90 -1.13 6.49
CA ASN A 73 -24.52 -0.66 7.72
C ASN A 73 -23.47 -0.38 8.81
N THR A 74 -23.84 0.48 9.76
CA THR A 74 -23.03 0.69 10.97
C THR A 74 -22.86 -0.63 11.73
N GLY A 75 -21.62 -0.92 12.14
CA GLY A 75 -21.21 -2.16 12.78
C GLY A 75 -20.75 -3.24 11.79
N ASP A 76 -21.03 -3.08 10.49
CA ASP A 76 -20.52 -4.01 9.49
C ASP A 76 -19.00 -3.85 9.32
N TRP A 77 -18.33 -4.96 9.03
CA TRP A 77 -16.88 -5.01 8.86
C TRP A 77 -16.50 -5.99 7.76
N MET A 78 -15.31 -5.82 7.20
CA MET A 78 -14.75 -6.78 6.26
C MET A 78 -13.22 -6.79 6.29
N ASN A 79 -12.63 -7.88 5.78
CA ASN A 79 -11.21 -7.95 5.46
C ASN A 79 -11.01 -7.79 3.96
N GLY A 80 -10.37 -6.70 3.54
CA GLY A 80 -10.11 -6.38 2.14
C GLY A 80 -9.14 -7.34 1.44
N LYS A 81 -8.47 -8.26 2.15
CA LYS A 81 -7.44 -9.15 1.60
C LYS A 81 -7.92 -9.88 0.34
N ASN A 82 -9.13 -10.42 0.37
CA ASN A 82 -9.67 -11.24 -0.71
C ASN A 82 -9.92 -10.45 -2.00
N ILE A 83 -9.98 -9.12 -1.92
CA ILE A 83 -10.13 -8.21 -3.06
C ILE A 83 -8.86 -7.39 -3.33
N GLY A 84 -7.74 -7.74 -2.68
CA GLY A 84 -6.43 -7.13 -2.91
C GLY A 84 -6.12 -5.87 -2.10
N ILE A 85 -6.91 -5.58 -1.06
CA ILE A 85 -6.66 -4.44 -0.15
C ILE A 85 -6.17 -4.97 1.20
N PRO A 86 -4.94 -4.67 1.65
CA PRO A 86 -4.36 -5.20 2.89
C PRO A 86 -4.86 -4.46 4.15
N ALA A 87 -6.19 -4.34 4.29
CA ALA A 87 -6.83 -3.62 5.39
C ALA A 87 -8.06 -4.36 5.94
N LEU A 88 -8.29 -4.20 7.24
CA LEU A 88 -9.58 -4.43 7.88
C LEU A 88 -10.37 -3.12 7.82
N PHE A 89 -11.66 -3.21 7.51
CA PHE A 89 -12.58 -2.08 7.50
C PHE A 89 -13.67 -2.30 8.54
N LEU A 90 -14.07 -1.24 9.24
CA LEU A 90 -15.19 -1.21 10.18
C LEU A 90 -16.02 0.05 9.92
N ARG A 91 -17.30 -0.10 9.60
CA ARG A 91 -18.21 1.04 9.46
C ARG A 91 -18.72 1.47 10.82
N ILE A 92 -18.18 2.56 11.35
CA ILE A 92 -18.52 3.03 12.71
C ILE A 92 -19.67 4.03 12.73
N SER A 93 -20.01 4.63 11.58
CA SER A 93 -21.23 5.43 11.43
C SER A 93 -21.70 5.47 9.97
N SER A 94 -22.79 6.20 9.69
CA SER A 94 -23.25 6.42 8.32
C SER A 94 -22.23 7.21 7.48
N THR A 95 -21.38 8.01 8.11
CA THR A 95 -20.42 8.92 7.47
C THR A 95 -18.96 8.58 7.78
N GLU A 96 -18.68 7.44 8.40
CA GLU A 96 -17.32 7.09 8.82
C GLU A 96 -17.07 5.59 8.73
N ILE A 97 -15.97 5.25 8.06
CA ILE A 97 -15.41 3.90 8.00
C ILE A 97 -13.97 4.01 8.48
N GLN A 98 -13.64 3.25 9.50
CA GLN A 98 -12.29 3.16 10.05
C GLN A 98 -11.56 1.98 9.40
N ALA A 99 -10.27 2.14 9.17
CA ALA A 99 -9.45 1.11 8.56
C ALA A 99 -8.19 0.82 9.37
N TYR A 100 -7.79 -0.45 9.37
CA TYR A 100 -6.67 -0.96 10.16
C TYR A 100 -5.82 -1.88 9.31
N THR A 101 -4.57 -2.09 9.72
CA THR A 101 -3.78 -3.20 9.19
C THR A 101 -4.51 -4.52 9.40
N ASN A 102 -4.54 -5.37 8.36
CA ASN A 102 -5.03 -6.73 8.51
C ASN A 102 -3.92 -7.70 8.94
N SER A 103 -2.69 -7.25 9.15
CA SER A 103 -1.60 -8.09 9.63
C SER A 103 -1.71 -8.27 11.14
N CYS A 104 -1.92 -9.51 11.61
CA CYS A 104 -2.01 -9.77 13.05
C CYS A 104 -0.67 -9.44 13.75
N PRO A 105 -0.65 -8.56 14.76
CA PRO A 105 0.59 -8.14 15.44
C PRO A 105 1.45 -9.28 15.98
N HIS A 106 0.85 -10.42 16.32
CA HIS A 106 1.57 -11.57 16.87
C HIS A 106 2.50 -12.26 15.85
N GLN A 107 1.98 -12.62 14.66
CA GLN A 107 2.71 -13.45 13.67
C GLN A 107 2.35 -13.12 12.21
N GLY A 108 1.70 -12.00 11.94
CA GLY A 108 1.43 -11.50 10.59
C GLY A 108 0.34 -12.25 9.80
N VAL A 109 -0.36 -13.22 10.41
CA VAL A 109 -1.54 -13.85 9.78
C VAL A 109 -2.57 -12.77 9.48
N ASN A 110 -3.09 -12.77 8.25
CA ASN A 110 -3.89 -11.65 7.75
C ASN A 110 -5.24 -12.03 7.14
N ASP A 111 -5.67 -13.27 7.30
CA ASP A 111 -6.94 -13.81 6.76
C ASP A 111 -7.87 -14.40 7.83
N ARG A 112 -7.45 -14.46 9.10
CA ARG A 112 -8.21 -15.11 10.17
C ARG A 112 -8.70 -14.08 11.17
N TRP A 113 -9.66 -13.26 10.77
CA TRP A 113 -10.21 -12.19 11.60
C TRP A 113 -11.69 -12.40 11.90
N GLU A 114 -12.10 -11.90 13.04
CA GLU A 114 -13.49 -11.84 13.52
C GLU A 114 -13.64 -10.53 14.30
N LEU A 115 -14.77 -9.84 14.13
CA LEU A 115 -15.14 -8.73 15.00
C LEU A 115 -15.99 -9.26 16.16
N VAL A 116 -15.52 -9.08 17.38
CA VAL A 116 -16.17 -9.48 18.61
C VAL A 116 -16.67 -8.22 19.32
N GLY A 117 -17.91 -8.23 19.80
CA GLY A 117 -18.47 -7.10 20.56
C GLY A 117 -18.73 -5.81 19.76
N GLY A 118 -18.38 -5.78 18.48
CA GLY A 118 -18.52 -4.62 17.59
C GLY A 118 -17.32 -3.67 17.60
N ASP A 119 -16.35 -3.88 18.48
CA ASP A 119 -15.23 -2.95 18.71
C ASP A 119 -13.87 -3.66 18.89
N THR A 120 -13.82 -4.98 18.75
CA THR A 120 -12.62 -5.77 19.02
C THR A 120 -12.34 -6.76 17.89
N PHE A 121 -11.20 -6.64 17.23
CA PHE A 121 -10.76 -7.61 16.24
C PHE A 121 -9.98 -8.76 16.88
N LYS A 122 -10.50 -9.97 16.73
CA LYS A 122 -9.87 -11.21 17.17
C LYS A 122 -9.20 -11.93 16.01
N CYS A 123 -7.92 -12.24 16.16
CA CYS A 123 -7.19 -13.09 15.24
C CYS A 123 -7.41 -14.57 15.59
N ASN A 124 -8.15 -15.29 14.75
CA ASN A 124 -8.52 -16.69 14.94
C ASN A 124 -7.36 -17.70 14.73
N GLN A 125 -6.14 -17.24 14.47
CA GLN A 125 -4.97 -18.12 14.48
C GLN A 125 -4.67 -18.65 15.88
N HIS A 126 -4.62 -17.76 16.88
CA HIS A 126 -4.32 -18.09 18.29
C HIS A 126 -5.27 -17.41 19.30
N GLY A 127 -6.28 -16.67 18.84
CA GLY A 127 -7.28 -16.04 19.68
C GLY A 127 -6.90 -14.68 20.28
N ASN A 128 -5.79 -14.08 19.85
CA ASN A 128 -5.41 -12.74 20.30
C ASN A 128 -6.42 -11.69 19.82
N SER A 129 -6.80 -10.77 20.70
CA SER A 129 -7.78 -9.72 20.44
C SER A 129 -7.15 -8.33 20.57
N TYR A 130 -7.60 -7.42 19.72
CA TYR A 130 -7.09 -6.05 19.65
C TYR A 130 -8.27 -5.08 19.47
N SER A 131 -8.32 -4.01 20.27
CA SER A 131 -9.37 -3.00 20.17
C SER A 131 -9.34 -2.27 18.82
N ALA A 132 -10.50 -1.94 18.28
CA ALA A 132 -10.70 -1.18 17.06
C ALA A 132 -10.90 0.31 17.37
N ASP A 133 -9.90 0.93 18.00
CA ASP A 133 -10.01 2.27 18.62
C ASP A 133 -8.93 3.28 18.15
N CYS A 134 -8.08 2.90 17.18
CA CYS A 134 -6.88 3.64 16.75
C CYS A 134 -5.86 3.99 17.84
N ASN A 135 -5.97 3.38 19.01
CA ASN A 135 -5.03 3.54 20.12
C ASN A 135 -4.43 2.19 20.55
N SER A 136 -4.76 1.11 19.82
CA SER A 136 -4.35 -0.26 20.09
C SER A 136 -3.14 -0.71 19.24
N ALA A 137 -2.87 -2.03 19.27
CA ALA A 137 -1.79 -2.65 18.51
C ALA A 137 -2.05 -2.75 16.99
N LEU A 138 -3.27 -2.51 16.52
CA LEU A 138 -3.56 -2.46 15.10
C LEU A 138 -3.25 -1.06 14.56
N THR A 139 -2.28 -0.97 13.65
CA THR A 139 -2.00 0.28 12.93
C THR A 139 -3.27 0.76 12.23
N CYS A 140 -3.70 1.97 12.55
CA CYS A 140 -4.79 2.64 11.83
C CYS A 140 -4.29 3.28 10.55
N TYR A 141 -5.12 3.16 9.51
CA TYR A 141 -4.93 3.83 8.25
C TYR A 141 -5.85 5.04 8.15
N ASN A 142 -5.45 6.03 7.34
CA ASN A 142 -6.25 7.22 7.15
C ASN A 142 -7.39 6.94 6.17
N THR A 143 -8.60 7.33 6.52
CA THR A 143 -9.79 7.20 5.68
C THR A 143 -10.55 8.52 5.56
N VAL A 144 -11.12 8.76 4.38
CA VAL A 144 -12.03 9.88 4.13
C VAL A 144 -13.21 9.34 3.33
N LEU A 145 -14.42 9.49 3.88
CA LEU A 145 -15.66 9.10 3.21
C LEU A 145 -16.36 10.35 2.66
N ASP A 146 -16.61 10.36 1.35
CA ASP A 146 -17.38 11.39 0.65
C ASP A 146 -18.45 10.72 -0.20
N GLY A 147 -19.71 10.81 0.24
CA GLY A 147 -20.82 10.03 -0.33
C GLY A 147 -20.53 8.53 -0.27
N ASP A 148 -20.51 7.89 -1.44
CA ASP A 148 -20.20 6.46 -1.58
C ASP A 148 -18.71 6.20 -1.92
N THR A 149 -17.87 7.23 -1.93
CA THR A 149 -16.44 7.09 -2.22
C THR A 149 -15.62 7.08 -0.93
N LEU A 150 -14.95 5.97 -0.66
CA LEU A 150 -14.00 5.84 0.45
C LEU A 150 -12.57 5.99 -0.09
N THR A 151 -11.86 7.01 0.39
CA THR A 151 -10.42 7.14 0.17
C THR A 151 -9.69 6.51 1.35
N LEU A 152 -8.82 5.53 1.10
CA LEU A 152 -7.95 4.89 2.10
C LEU A 152 -6.49 5.19 1.76
N THR A 153 -5.70 5.61 2.75
CA THR A 153 -4.24 5.78 2.59
C THR A 153 -3.50 4.94 3.63
N ILE A 154 -2.61 4.07 3.16
CA ILE A 154 -1.85 3.09 3.97
C ILE A 154 -0.35 3.38 4.06
#